data_AF-A0A183PG20-F1
#
_entry.id   AF-A0A183PG20-F1
#
_cell.length_a   1.000
_cell.length_b   1.000
_cell.length_c   1.000
_cell.angle_alpha   90.00
_cell.angle_beta   90.00
_cell.angle_gamma   90.00
#
_symmetry.space_group_name_H-M   'P 1'
#
loop_
_entity.id
_entity.type
_entity.pdbx_description
1 polymer ?
#
loop_
_entity_poly.entity_id
_entity_poly.type
_entity_poly.pdbx_seq_one_letter_code
_entity_poly.pdbx_strand_id
1 'polypeptide(L)'
;MTKARIEGLIATFPKLLGTGKQHTFVETESVRYVYQPLEKLYVLLITTKASNILEDLETLRLFARVIPEYACGTDENDVLTHAFQLIFAFDEIIALGYREDVNLSQIRTYTEMDSHDERVFRAVQENKERDAKEQMKQRARELQQARLEAGKRSGGMNLSGFSNYRGGKGMGGLSNDLSKLSCIYLDCNGSKILSIMSKF
;
A
#
# COMPACT_ATOMS: atom_id res chain seq x y z
N MET A 1 19.41 -6.93 -3.91
CA MET A 1 19.57 -8.40 -4.06
C MET A 1 18.76 -8.84 -5.26
N THR A 2 19.13 -9.88 -6.02
CA THR A 2 18.27 -10.41 -7.10
C THR A 2 17.32 -11.48 -6.56
N LYS A 3 16.09 -11.57 -7.10
CA LYS A 3 15.08 -12.59 -6.73
C LYS A 3 15.65 -14.01 -6.62
N ALA A 4 16.42 -14.45 -7.63
CA ALA A 4 17.03 -15.78 -7.66
C ALA A 4 17.97 -16.03 -6.47
N ARG A 5 18.70 -15.01 -6.00
CA ARG A 5 19.58 -15.13 -4.83
C ARG A 5 18.77 -15.42 -3.57
N ILE A 6 17.60 -14.82 -3.44
CA ILE A 6 16.77 -14.92 -2.24
C ILE A 6 16.09 -16.28 -2.16
N GLU A 7 15.51 -16.74 -3.26
CA GLU A 7 14.96 -18.09 -3.38
C GLU A 7 16.03 -19.15 -3.05
N GLY A 8 17.26 -18.97 -3.53
CA GLY A 8 18.39 -19.83 -3.18
C GLY A 8 18.75 -19.82 -1.68
N LEU A 9 18.75 -18.64 -1.06
CA LEU A 9 19.01 -18.50 0.38
C LEU A 9 17.91 -19.14 1.24
N ILE A 10 16.64 -19.00 0.84
CA ILE A 10 15.48 -19.60 1.52
C ILE A 10 15.49 -21.12 1.35
N ALA A 11 15.74 -21.64 0.14
CA ALA A 11 15.81 -23.08 -0.12
C ALA A 11 16.92 -23.80 0.66
N THR A 12 17.98 -23.07 1.02
CA THR A 12 19.10 -23.61 1.81
C THR A 12 18.79 -23.61 3.31
N PHE A 13 17.92 -22.73 3.80
CA PHE A 13 17.65 -22.53 5.22
C PHE A 13 17.22 -23.82 5.97
N PRO A 14 16.28 -24.66 5.47
CA PRO A 14 15.89 -25.88 6.17
C PRO A 14 17.04 -26.85 6.42
N LYS A 15 18.04 -26.88 5.53
CA LYS A 15 19.24 -27.74 5.67
C LYS A 15 20.16 -27.26 6.80
N LEU A 16 20.04 -25.99 7.19
CA LEU A 16 20.85 -25.36 8.24
C LEU A 16 20.24 -25.52 9.63
N LEU A 17 18.96 -25.90 9.74
CA LEU A 17 18.22 -26.12 10.99
C LEU A 17 18.63 -27.39 11.76
N GLY A 18 19.85 -27.90 11.56
CA GLY A 18 20.33 -29.18 12.08
C GLY A 18 19.96 -29.44 13.55
N THR A 19 19.68 -30.71 13.86
CA THR A 19 19.24 -31.19 15.17
C THR A 19 20.26 -30.86 16.26
N GLY A 20 19.84 -30.06 17.26
CA GLY A 20 20.54 -29.95 18.55
C GLY A 20 21.15 -28.59 18.90
N LYS A 21 21.01 -27.56 18.07
CA LYS A 21 21.48 -26.20 18.42
C LYS A 21 20.31 -25.28 18.76
N GLN A 22 20.21 -24.87 20.03
CA GLN A 22 19.34 -23.77 20.48
C GLN A 22 19.96 -22.42 20.06
N HIS A 23 20.17 -22.19 18.77
CA HIS A 23 20.56 -20.87 18.29
C HIS A 23 19.38 -20.24 17.58
N THR A 24 18.99 -19.04 18.02
CA THR A 24 18.01 -18.16 17.36
C THR A 24 18.58 -17.51 16.09
N PHE A 25 19.79 -17.90 15.69
CA PHE A 25 20.41 -17.50 14.44
C PHE A 25 21.41 -18.55 13.93
N VAL A 26 21.59 -18.61 12.62
CA VAL A 26 22.66 -19.39 11.95
C VAL A 26 23.46 -18.45 11.07
N GLU A 27 24.79 -18.51 11.18
CA GLU A 27 25.70 -17.80 10.30
C GLU A 27 26.22 -18.72 9.20
N THR A 28 26.17 -18.23 7.95
CA THR A 28 26.81 -18.87 6.79
C THR A 28 28.01 -18.05 6.34
N GLU A 29 28.58 -18.32 5.16
CA GLU A 29 29.70 -17.53 4.64
C GLU A 29 29.28 -16.08 4.27
N SER A 30 28.06 -15.89 3.74
CA SER A 30 27.64 -14.61 3.16
C SER A 30 26.60 -13.85 4.00
N VAL A 31 25.74 -14.56 4.73
CA VAL A 31 24.60 -13.95 5.45
C VAL A 31 24.38 -14.63 6.81
N ARG A 32 23.68 -13.91 7.69
CA ARG A 32 23.16 -14.41 8.95
C ARG A 32 21.65 -14.61 8.81
N TYR A 33 21.17 -15.78 9.20
CA TYR A 33 19.75 -16.09 9.30
C TYR A 33 19.33 -15.93 10.75
N VAL A 34 18.42 -15.02 11.06
CA VAL A 34 17.86 -14.82 12.41
C VAL A 34 16.41 -15.27 12.36
N TYR A 35 16.02 -16.21 13.20
CA TYR A 35 14.71 -16.84 13.07
C TYR A 35 14.11 -17.27 14.39
N GLN A 36 12.78 -17.36 14.40
CA GLN A 36 12.03 -17.94 15.50
C GLN A 36 10.82 -18.70 15.00
N PRO A 37 10.44 -19.80 15.68
CA PRO A 37 9.22 -20.51 15.38
C PRO A 37 7.99 -19.66 15.73
N LEU A 38 7.03 -19.61 14.81
CA LEU A 38 5.68 -19.07 15.00
C LEU A 38 4.71 -20.22 14.73
N GLU A 39 4.48 -21.05 15.75
CA GLU A 39 3.69 -22.28 15.67
C GLU A 39 4.18 -23.25 14.56
N LYS A 40 3.41 -23.37 13.47
CA LYS A 40 3.69 -24.19 12.29
C LYS A 40 4.55 -23.45 11.26
N LEU A 41 4.85 -22.18 11.45
CA LEU A 41 5.64 -21.37 10.53
C LEU A 41 6.97 -20.96 11.19
N TYR A 42 7.90 -20.48 10.38
CA TYR A 42 9.09 -19.76 10.84
C TYR A 42 9.04 -18.32 10.36
N VAL A 43 9.32 -17.39 11.27
CA VAL A 43 9.67 -16.02 10.93
C VAL A 43 11.17 -15.97 10.74
N LEU A 44 11.61 -15.50 9.57
CA LEU A 44 13.01 -15.51 9.15
C LEU A 44 13.43 -14.12 8.68
N LEU A 45 14.48 -13.58 9.30
CA LEU A 45 15.21 -12.41 8.83
C LEU A 45 16.55 -12.85 8.24
N ILE A 46 16.89 -12.33 7.06
CA ILE A 46 18.19 -12.53 6.42
C ILE A 46 18.96 -11.23 6.50
N THR A 47 20.02 -11.21 7.30
CA THR A 47 20.83 -10.02 7.56
C THR A 47 22.29 -10.24 7.18
N THR A 48 23.07 -9.17 7.13
CA THR A 48 24.52 -9.26 6.88
C THR A 48 25.24 -9.56 8.19
N LYS A 49 26.45 -10.12 8.14
CA LYS A 49 27.23 -10.40 9.36
C LYS A 49 27.59 -9.14 10.16
N ALA A 50 27.61 -7.99 9.50
CA ALA A 50 27.92 -6.70 10.09
C ALA A 50 26.72 -6.02 10.78
N SER A 51 25.50 -6.53 10.62
CA SER A 51 24.35 -5.97 11.34
C SER A 51 24.40 -6.29 12.84
N ASN A 52 23.78 -5.40 13.61
CA ASN A 52 23.63 -5.56 15.05
C ASN A 52 22.61 -6.68 15.33
N ILE A 53 23.10 -7.82 15.81
CA ILE A 53 22.27 -8.98 16.08
C ILE A 53 21.22 -8.74 17.17
N LEU A 54 21.49 -7.85 18.14
CA LEU A 54 20.53 -7.54 19.20
C LEU A 54 19.33 -6.78 18.63
N GLU A 55 19.60 -5.85 17.72
CA GLU A 55 18.56 -5.09 17.00
C GLU A 55 17.77 -5.99 16.06
N ASP A 56 18.44 -6.90 15.33
CA ASP A 56 17.80 -7.89 14.47
C ASP A 56 16.87 -8.84 15.27
N LEU A 57 17.30 -9.29 16.46
CA LEU A 57 16.50 -10.14 17.33
C LEU A 57 15.26 -9.43 17.89
N GLU A 58 15.40 -8.16 18.25
CA GLU A 58 14.27 -7.37 18.73
C GLU A 58 13.29 -7.05 17.59
N THR A 59 13.82 -6.75 16.40
CA THR A 59 13.03 -6.62 15.17
C THR A 59 12.26 -7.92 14.90
N LEU A 60 12.91 -9.08 14.91
CA LEU A 60 12.27 -10.39 14.73
C LEU A 60 11.11 -10.61 15.71
N ARG A 61 11.30 -10.23 16.98
CA ARG A 61 10.24 -10.30 18.02
C ARG A 61 9.05 -9.41 17.69
N LEU A 62 9.28 -8.22 17.14
CA LEU A 62 8.21 -7.33 16.69
C LEU A 62 7.44 -7.95 15.53
N PHE A 63 8.13 -8.52 14.52
CA PHE A 63 7.49 -9.22 13.41
C PHE A 63 6.56 -10.36 13.87
N ALA A 64 7.00 -11.20 14.81
CA ALA A 64 6.13 -12.28 15.30
C ALA A 64 4.95 -11.83 16.16
N ARG A 65 4.95 -10.59 16.66
CA ARG A 65 3.75 -10.00 17.30
C ARG A 65 2.79 -9.42 16.27
N VAL A 66 3.33 -8.78 15.23
CA VAL A 66 2.57 -8.16 14.15
C VAL A 66 1.86 -9.22 13.29
N ILE A 67 2.51 -10.35 12.99
CA ILE A 67 1.92 -11.36 12.10
C ILE A 67 0.56 -11.88 12.60
N PRO A 68 0.42 -12.41 13.84
CA PRO A 68 -0.87 -12.91 14.32
C PRO A 68 -1.96 -11.85 14.42
N GLU A 69 -1.56 -10.59 14.62
CA GLU A 69 -2.48 -9.48 14.79
C GLU A 69 -3.13 -9.02 13.49
N TYR A 70 -2.37 -8.98 12.41
CA TYR A 70 -2.87 -8.61 11.09
C TYR A 70 -3.43 -9.80 10.33
N ALA A 71 -2.86 -10.99 10.50
CA ALA A 71 -3.36 -12.21 9.86
C ALA A 71 -4.57 -12.82 10.57
N CYS A 72 -4.87 -12.41 11.81
CA CYS A 72 -5.92 -13.01 12.65
C CYS A 72 -5.75 -14.53 12.85
N GLY A 73 -4.51 -15.00 12.81
CA GLY A 73 -4.13 -16.40 12.87
C GLY A 73 -2.64 -16.61 12.58
N THR A 74 -2.20 -17.86 12.59
CA THR A 74 -0.79 -18.28 12.47
C THR A 74 -0.62 -19.42 11.46
N ASP A 75 -1.70 -19.81 10.78
CA ASP A 75 -1.65 -20.78 9.69
C ASP A 75 -1.25 -20.10 8.37
N GLU A 76 -0.74 -20.91 7.44
CA GLU A 76 -0.25 -20.43 6.14
C GLU A 76 -1.35 -19.69 5.35
N ASN A 77 -2.59 -20.18 5.40
CA ASN A 77 -3.71 -19.57 4.68
C ASN A 77 -4.08 -18.18 5.23
N ASP A 78 -4.01 -17.98 6.54
CA ASP A 78 -4.32 -16.71 7.19
C ASP A 78 -3.29 -15.64 6.78
N VAL A 79 -2.02 -16.02 6.85
CA VAL A 79 -0.90 -15.18 6.41
C VAL A 79 -1.00 -14.83 4.93
N LEU A 80 -1.34 -15.78 4.06
CA LEU A 80 -1.48 -15.55 2.62
C LEU A 80 -2.66 -14.63 2.30
N THR A 81 -3.79 -14.81 2.99
CA THR A 81 -4.99 -13.99 2.81
C THR A 81 -4.73 -12.52 3.18
N HIS A 82 -3.92 -12.28 4.21
CA HIS A 82 -3.58 -10.95 4.71
C HIS A 82 -2.19 -10.45 4.29
N ALA A 83 -1.58 -11.06 3.28
CA ALA A 83 -0.18 -10.79 2.90
C ALA A 83 0.10 -9.31 2.58
N PHE A 84 -0.82 -8.60 1.90
CA PHE A 84 -0.64 -7.18 1.59
C PHE A 84 -0.67 -6.29 2.83
N GLN A 85 -1.56 -6.57 3.78
CA GLN A 85 -1.65 -5.82 5.04
C GLN A 85 -0.38 -6.02 5.87
N LEU A 86 0.13 -7.26 5.89
CA LEU A 86 1.39 -7.59 6.52
C LEU A 86 2.56 -6.85 5.87
N ILE A 87 2.64 -6.81 4.53
CA ILE A 87 3.69 -6.08 3.81
C ILE A 87 3.68 -4.59 4.19
N PHE A 88 2.51 -3.95 4.21
CA PHE A 88 2.41 -2.55 4.64
C PHE A 88 2.88 -2.34 6.08
N ALA A 89 2.46 -3.22 7.01
CA ALA A 89 2.94 -3.15 8.38
C ALA A 89 4.46 -3.41 8.49
N PHE A 90 5.05 -4.21 7.61
CA PHE A 90 6.49 -4.48 7.61
C PHE A 90 7.33 -3.31 7.10
N ASP A 91 6.80 -2.55 6.15
CA ASP A 91 7.45 -1.34 5.65
C ASP A 91 7.57 -0.27 6.75
N GLU A 92 6.61 -0.20 7.68
CA GLU A 92 6.66 0.69 8.86
C GLU A 92 7.66 0.23 9.94
N ILE A 93 8.01 -1.07 9.97
CA ILE A 93 8.95 -1.61 10.98
C ILE A 93 10.40 -1.44 10.56
N ILE A 94 10.68 -1.62 9.26
CA ILE A 94 12.02 -1.48 8.72
C ILE A 94 11.95 -0.58 7.48
N ALA A 95 12.65 0.55 7.50
CA ALA A 95 12.83 1.43 6.33
C ALA A 95 14.28 1.38 5.82
N LEU A 96 14.47 1.16 4.51
CA LEU A 96 15.78 1.12 3.81
C LEU A 96 16.92 0.24 4.38
N GLY A 97 16.66 -0.62 5.37
CA GLY A 97 17.62 -1.55 5.96
C GLY A 97 17.81 -1.31 7.47
N TYR A 98 17.22 -0.24 7.98
CA TYR A 98 17.29 0.18 9.37
C TYR A 98 15.94 -0.04 10.03
N ARG A 99 15.97 -0.47 11.29
CA ARG A 99 14.78 -0.60 12.10
C ARG A 99 14.26 0.80 12.45
N GLU A 100 12.95 0.96 12.41
CA GLU A 100 12.27 2.11 13.01
C GLU A 100 11.86 1.80 14.45
N ASP A 101 11.99 2.79 15.34
CA ASP A 101 11.57 2.65 16.73
C ASP A 101 10.06 2.89 16.85
N VAL A 102 9.30 1.88 16.43
CA VAL A 102 7.84 1.90 16.38
C VAL A 102 7.24 0.82 17.26
N ASN A 103 6.15 1.17 17.93
CA ASN A 103 5.32 0.23 18.64
C ASN A 103 4.15 -0.26 17.77
N LEU A 104 3.52 -1.33 18.22
CA LEU A 104 2.40 -1.96 17.53
C LEU A 104 1.22 -1.01 17.27
N SER A 105 0.91 -0.12 18.22
CA SER A 105 -0.17 0.86 18.08
C SER A 105 0.15 1.92 17.04
N GLN A 106 1.41 2.37 16.96
CA GLN A 106 1.89 3.31 15.95
C GLN A 106 1.83 2.67 14.56
N ILE A 107 2.27 1.42 14.42
CA ILE A 107 2.19 0.69 13.14
C ILE A 107 0.74 0.66 12.64
N ARG A 108 -0.25 0.43 13.51
CA ARG A 108 -1.67 0.50 13.11
C ARG A 108 -2.04 1.89 12.59
N THR A 109 -1.71 2.94 13.34
CA THR A 109 -2.01 4.33 12.93
C THR A 109 -1.31 4.74 11.64
N TYR A 110 -0.08 4.29 11.41
CA TYR A 110 0.65 4.58 10.17
C TYR A 110 0.05 3.83 8.98
N THR A 111 -0.35 2.57 9.20
CA THR A 111 -1.03 1.75 8.18
C THR A 111 -2.42 2.29 7.83
N GLU A 112 -3.08 3.03 8.72
CA GLU A 112 -4.35 3.73 8.43
C GLU A 112 -4.17 4.88 7.44
N MET A 113 -2.94 5.41 7.27
CA MET A 113 -2.58 6.48 6.35
C MET A 113 -3.48 7.73 6.45
N ASP A 114 -4.08 7.98 7.62
CA ASP A 114 -5.03 9.07 7.81
C ASP A 114 -4.31 10.38 8.20
N SER A 115 -4.03 11.21 7.19
CA SER A 115 -3.30 12.48 7.38
C SER A 115 -4.26 13.66 7.59
N HIS A 116 -4.06 14.40 8.69
CA HIS A 116 -4.78 15.65 8.96
C HIS A 116 -4.54 16.70 7.87
N ASP A 117 -3.29 16.84 7.43
CA ASP A 117 -2.89 17.83 6.43
C ASP A 117 -3.57 17.56 5.09
N GLU A 118 -3.69 16.29 4.71
CA GLU A 118 -4.41 15.90 3.50
C GLU A 118 -5.90 16.27 3.59
N ARG A 119 -6.56 16.01 4.73
CA ARG A 119 -7.96 16.40 4.92
C ARG A 119 -8.17 17.91 4.80
N VAL A 120 -7.30 18.70 5.43
CA VAL A 120 -7.36 20.16 5.35
C VAL A 120 -7.15 20.63 3.92
N PHE A 121 -6.17 20.06 3.21
CA PHE A 121 -5.89 20.40 1.82
C PHE A 121 -7.08 20.10 0.90
N ARG A 122 -7.68 18.90 1.02
CA ARG A 122 -8.87 18.53 0.26
C ARG A 122 -10.04 19.49 0.52
N ALA A 123 -10.29 19.85 1.78
CA ALA A 123 -11.35 20.80 2.13
C ALA A 123 -11.14 22.20 1.53
N VAL A 124 -9.90 22.70 1.53
CA VAL A 124 -9.55 23.98 0.89
C VAL A 124 -9.78 23.91 -0.62
N GLN A 125 -9.41 22.80 -1.26
CA GLN A 125 -9.56 22.63 -2.69
C GLN A 125 -11.04 22.54 -3.11
N GLU A 126 -11.84 21.78 -2.36
CA GLU A 126 -13.29 21.69 -2.56
C GLU A 126 -13.98 23.05 -2.39
N ASN A 127 -13.56 23.85 -1.40
CA ASN A 127 -14.06 25.21 -1.22
C ASN A 127 -13.71 26.10 -2.42
N LYS A 128 -12.46 26.07 -2.89
CA LYS A 128 -12.04 26.84 -4.08
C LYS A 128 -12.84 26.44 -5.32
N GLU A 129 -13.06 25.15 -5.54
CA GLU A 129 -13.85 24.65 -6.66
C GLU A 129 -15.32 25.07 -6.58
N ARG A 130 -15.91 25.04 -5.38
CA ARG A 130 -17.29 25.50 -5.14
C ARG A 130 -17.41 26.99 -5.43
N ASP A 131 -16.51 27.80 -4.89
CA ASP A 131 -16.52 29.25 -5.07
C ASP A 131 -16.34 29.61 -6.55
N ALA A 132 -15.45 28.92 -7.27
CA ALA A 132 -15.28 29.10 -8.71
C ALA A 132 -16.54 28.72 -9.51
N LYS A 133 -17.21 27.60 -9.17
CA LYS A 133 -18.47 27.18 -9.81
C LYS A 133 -19.60 28.17 -9.59
N GLU A 134 -19.72 28.72 -8.38
CA GLU A 134 -20.74 29.73 -8.05
C GLU A 134 -20.49 31.04 -8.81
N GLN A 135 -19.25 31.52 -8.84
CA GLN A 135 -18.88 32.72 -9.60
C GLN A 135 -19.11 32.54 -11.10
N MET A 136 -18.78 31.38 -11.67
CA MET A 136 -19.07 31.07 -13.08
C MET A 136 -20.58 31.09 -13.36
N LYS A 137 -21.39 30.49 -12.49
CA LYS A 137 -22.85 30.46 -12.63
C LYS A 137 -23.46 31.85 -12.52
N GLN A 138 -22.95 32.69 -11.62
CA GLN A 138 -23.41 34.07 -11.47
C GLN A 138 -23.05 34.91 -12.69
N ARG A 139 -21.79 34.88 -13.14
CA ARG A 139 -21.36 35.60 -14.35
C ARG A 139 -22.10 35.12 -15.61
N ALA A 140 -22.39 33.83 -15.73
CA ALA A 140 -23.17 33.31 -16.85
C ALA A 140 -24.60 33.85 -16.87
N ARG A 141 -25.25 33.96 -15.71
CA ARG A 141 -26.60 34.55 -15.58
C ARG A 141 -26.59 36.04 -15.94
N GLU A 142 -25.61 36.79 -15.44
CA GLU A 142 -25.45 38.22 -15.75
C GLU A 142 -25.22 38.44 -17.24
N LEU A 143 -24.35 37.65 -17.88
CA LEU A 143 -24.10 37.72 -19.32
C LEU A 143 -25.35 37.39 -20.15
N GLN A 144 -26.14 36.41 -19.71
CA GLN A 144 -27.39 36.03 -20.39
C GLN A 144 -28.44 37.13 -20.27
N GLN A 145 -28.58 37.76 -19.11
CA GLN A 145 -29.49 38.90 -18.92
C GLN A 145 -29.06 40.10 -19.77
N ALA A 146 -27.77 40.44 -19.78
CA ALA A 146 -27.24 41.52 -20.61
C ALA A 146 -27.49 41.27 -22.12
N ARG A 147 -27.36 40.02 -22.60
CA ARG A 147 -27.69 39.66 -23.99
C ARG A 147 -29.17 39.84 -24.32
N LEU A 148 -30.07 39.45 -23.40
CA LEU A 148 -31.51 39.62 -23.58
C LEU A 148 -31.92 41.09 -23.60
N GLU A 149 -31.32 41.92 -22.75
CA GLU A 149 -31.59 43.37 -22.71
C GLU A 149 -31.02 44.10 -23.93
N ALA A 150 -29.83 43.73 -24.40
CA ALA A 150 -29.26 44.25 -25.64
C ALA A 150 -30.13 43.89 -26.86
N GLY A 151 -30.62 42.64 -26.93
CA GLY A 151 -31.55 42.20 -27.98
C GLY A 151 -32.91 42.91 -27.96
N LYS A 152 -33.35 43.42 -26.80
CA LYS A 152 -34.57 44.24 -26.69
C LYS A 152 -34.36 45.69 -27.13
N ARG A 153 -33.14 46.22 -27.03
CA ARG A 153 -32.80 47.60 -27.46
C ARG A 153 -32.42 47.70 -28.94
N SER A 154 -31.97 46.61 -29.57
CA SER A 154 -31.89 46.50 -31.03
C SER A 154 -33.24 46.05 -31.59
N GLY A 155 -34.10 46.99 -31.94
CA GLY A 155 -35.42 46.69 -32.50
C GLY A 155 -35.38 45.75 -33.71
N GLY A 156 -36.17 44.68 -33.65
CA GLY A 156 -36.66 43.88 -34.77
C GLY A 156 -35.67 42.95 -35.47
N MET A 157 -35.76 41.64 -35.25
CA MET A 157 -36.07 40.62 -36.28
C MET A 157 -35.92 39.18 -35.71
N ASN A 158 -36.88 38.32 -36.05
CA ASN A 158 -36.80 36.85 -36.16
C ASN A 158 -36.70 35.97 -34.89
N LEU A 159 -37.89 35.62 -34.41
CA LEU A 159 -38.25 34.27 -33.99
C LEU A 159 -37.96 33.26 -35.13
N SER A 160 -36.87 32.51 -35.05
CA SER A 160 -36.67 31.29 -35.84
C SER A 160 -35.53 30.44 -35.30
N GLY A 161 -35.83 29.19 -34.92
CA GLY A 161 -34.82 28.11 -34.89
C GLY A 161 -34.41 27.59 -33.51
N PHE A 162 -35.37 27.05 -32.74
CA PHE A 162 -35.03 25.96 -31.83
C PHE A 162 -34.70 24.72 -32.68
N SER A 163 -33.41 24.43 -32.87
CA SER A 163 -32.95 23.22 -33.55
C SER A 163 -31.84 22.55 -32.74
N ASN A 164 -32.16 21.32 -32.32
CA ASN A 164 -31.27 20.17 -32.15
C ASN A 164 -29.88 20.40 -31.53
N TYR A 165 -29.74 19.98 -30.27
CA TYR A 165 -28.57 19.18 -29.87
C TYR A 165 -29.04 17.81 -29.38
N ARG A 166 -29.20 16.94 -30.38
CA ARG A 166 -29.21 15.49 -30.28
C ARG A 166 -27.75 15.04 -30.19
N GLY A 167 -27.39 14.37 -29.11
CA GLY A 167 -26.10 13.70 -28.92
C GLY A 167 -26.10 13.07 -27.53
N GLY A 168 -26.53 11.82 -27.35
CA GLY A 168 -26.02 10.67 -28.07
C GLY A 168 -24.69 10.26 -27.43
N LYS A 169 -24.75 9.63 -26.25
CA LYS A 169 -23.61 8.91 -25.66
C LYS A 169 -24.11 7.58 -25.13
N GLY A 170 -24.00 6.56 -25.99
CA GLY A 170 -23.95 5.18 -25.56
C GLY A 170 -22.67 4.97 -24.77
N MET A 171 -22.78 4.30 -23.63
CA MET A 171 -21.63 3.72 -22.95
C MET A 171 -21.90 2.21 -22.92
N GLY A 172 -21.34 1.51 -23.91
CA GLY A 172 -21.16 0.07 -23.86
C GLY A 172 -20.22 -0.28 -22.70
N GLY A 173 -20.52 -1.38 -22.05
CA GLY A 173 -19.86 -1.80 -20.81
C GLY A 173 -18.42 -2.25 -21.00
N LEU A 174 -17.78 -2.50 -19.86
CA LEU A 174 -16.61 -3.38 -19.73
C LEU A 174 -16.71 -4.03 -18.35
N SER A 175 -17.14 -5.28 -18.37
CA SER A 175 -16.82 -6.30 -17.38
C SER A 175 -15.30 -6.42 -17.24
N ASN A 176 -14.80 -6.49 -16.01
CA ASN A 176 -13.49 -7.05 -15.72
C ASN A 176 -13.63 -8.01 -14.52
N ASP A 177 -13.81 -9.28 -14.85
CA ASP A 177 -13.31 -10.39 -14.05
C ASP A 177 -11.79 -10.29 -13.99
N LEU A 178 -11.22 -10.19 -12.79
CA LEU A 178 -9.84 -10.57 -12.53
C LEU A 178 -9.84 -11.59 -11.39
N SER A 179 -10.12 -12.83 -11.77
CA SER A 179 -9.59 -13.99 -11.07
C SER A 179 -8.19 -14.30 -11.63
N LYS A 180 -7.28 -14.65 -10.72
CA LYS A 180 -5.87 -15.10 -10.91
C LYS A 180 -4.82 -14.00 -11.10
N LEU A 181 -4.03 -13.78 -10.05
CA LEU A 181 -2.57 -13.83 -10.14
C LEU A 181 -1.93 -14.07 -8.77
N SER A 182 -1.10 -15.10 -8.76
CA SER A 182 -0.30 -15.64 -7.67
C SER A 182 0.93 -14.78 -7.35
N CYS A 183 1.33 -14.80 -6.07
CA CYS A 183 2.67 -14.50 -5.56
C CYS A 183 3.14 -13.04 -5.70
N ILE A 184 3.07 -12.29 -4.60
CA ILE A 184 3.59 -10.92 -4.51
C ILE A 184 5.09 -10.99 -4.17
N TYR A 185 5.90 -10.58 -5.13
CA TYR A 185 7.31 -10.23 -4.97
C TYR A 185 7.41 -8.70 -4.96
N LEU A 186 8.10 -8.13 -3.97
CA LEU A 186 8.50 -6.72 -3.96
C LEU A 186 10.04 -6.64 -3.85
N ASP A 187 10.66 -6.19 -4.93
CA ASP A 187 12.06 -5.75 -4.98
C ASP A 187 12.06 -4.27 -5.36
N CYS A 188 12.58 -3.42 -4.48
CA CYS A 188 13.01 -2.07 -4.79
C CYS A 188 14.26 -1.75 -3.96
N ASN A 189 15.43 -2.00 -4.56
CA ASN A 189 16.71 -1.31 -4.28
C ASN A 189 17.08 -1.04 -2.80
N GLY A 190 17.01 -2.07 -1.95
CA GLY A 190 17.40 -1.95 -0.54
C GLY A 190 17.21 -3.25 0.24
N SER A 191 17.60 -4.38 -0.37
CA SER A 191 17.61 -5.77 0.13
C SER A 191 16.82 -6.06 1.41
N LYS A 192 15.51 -6.34 1.31
CA LYS A 192 14.72 -6.96 2.38
C LYS A 192 13.73 -7.96 1.83
N ILE A 193 13.77 -9.18 2.35
CA ILE A 193 12.73 -10.19 2.13
C ILE A 193 12.42 -10.81 3.48
N LEU A 194 11.16 -10.65 3.90
CA LEU A 194 10.56 -11.52 4.90
C LEU A 194 9.93 -12.69 4.15
N SER A 195 10.44 -13.90 4.37
CA SER A 195 9.82 -15.13 3.86
C SER A 195 9.27 -15.91 5.04
N ILE A 196 7.96 -16.15 5.03
CA ILE A 196 7.30 -17.00 6.01
C ILE A 196 7.38 -18.43 5.46
N MET A 197 8.19 -19.29 6.10
CA MET A 197 8.34 -20.69 5.69
C MET A 197 7.42 -21.58 6.52
N SER A 198 6.67 -22.45 5.85
CA SER A 198 5.89 -23.52 6.48
C SER A 198 6.84 -24.59 7.07
N LYS A 199 6.58 -25.06 8.30
CA LYS A 199 7.29 -26.22 8.87
C LYS A 199 6.95 -27.44 8.04
N PHE A 200 7.99 -28.17 7.64
CA PHE A 200 7.88 -29.55 7.20
C PHE A 200 7.49 -30.45 8.36
#